data_AF-A0A9D9K157-F1
#
_entry.id   AF-A0A9D9K157-F1
#
_cell.length_a   1.000
_cell.length_b   1.000
_cell.length_c   1.000
_cell.angle_alpha   90.00
_cell.angle_beta   90.00
_cell.angle_gamma   90.00
#
_symmetry.space_group_name_H-M   'P 1'
#
loop_
_entity.id
_entity.type
_entity.pdbx_description
1 polymer ?
#
loop_
_entity_poly.entity_id
_entity_poly.type
_entity_poly.pdbx_seq_one_letter_code
_entity_poly.pdbx_strand_id
1 'polypeptide(L)'
;MTPARVRSIDKLEEFRVNLIRFKAQMLEVLDSPETAIRFMEELLQDQMNYRRREVLRRREILDRSSRESRLTAQRDLKRADADLLEIMKWRRLVLEQAKEYRRQARQLKAWLEDECPTANAFLERKIDTLQRYVAIGASSSGYATVSPTVASVTFAAPVGQTGVNEALSAAVELARRLVNDICGKLDATRTDLAAHLISGEYPNFQERPHPNMAFIVSSRRLTCRLLYWRNPTCLQPGNPTAA
;
A
#
# COMPACT_ATOMS: atom_id res chain seq x y z
N MET A 1 1.19 40.65 -31.65
CA MET A 1 1.56 40.33 -30.26
C MET A 1 0.91 39.00 -29.90
N THR A 2 1.71 38.00 -29.54
CA THR A 2 1.18 36.69 -29.11
C THR A 2 0.67 36.80 -27.68
N PRO A 3 -0.59 36.38 -27.39
CA PRO A 3 -1.09 36.36 -26.03
C PRO A 3 -0.22 35.43 -25.17
N ALA A 4 0.21 35.91 -24.00
CA ALA A 4 1.00 35.11 -23.07
C ALA A 4 0.20 33.86 -22.66
N ARG A 5 0.68 32.69 -23.08
CA ARG A 5 -0.01 31.42 -22.85
C ARG A 5 0.23 30.97 -21.41
N VAL A 6 -0.77 31.16 -20.54
CA VAL A 6 -0.70 30.79 -19.12
C VAL A 6 -0.83 29.27 -18.97
N ARG A 7 0.26 28.53 -19.24
CA ARG A 7 0.32 27.06 -19.09
C ARG A 7 0.16 26.59 -17.63
N SER A 8 0.18 27.50 -16.66
CA SER A 8 0.10 27.17 -15.24
C SER A 8 -1.31 26.75 -14.80
N ILE A 9 -2.38 27.25 -15.44
CA ILE A 9 -3.76 26.87 -15.08
C ILE A 9 -4.00 25.40 -15.44
N ASP A 10 -3.70 25.00 -16.67
CA ASP A 10 -3.81 23.60 -17.13
C ASP A 10 -3.02 22.64 -16.23
N LYS A 11 -1.83 23.06 -15.76
CA LYS A 11 -1.00 22.25 -14.87
C LYS A 11 -1.57 22.10 -13.46
N LEU A 12 -2.24 23.13 -12.93
CA LEU A 12 -2.93 23.04 -11.64
C LEU A 12 -4.16 22.14 -11.73
N GLU A 13 -4.92 22.21 -12.83
CA GLU A 13 -6.04 21.31 -13.08
C GLU A 13 -5.59 19.86 -13.23
N GLU A 14 -4.53 19.61 -14.00
CA GLU A 14 -3.91 18.29 -14.13
C GLU A 14 -3.47 17.75 -12.76
N PHE A 15 -2.81 18.58 -11.95
CA PHE A 15 -2.38 18.20 -10.61
C PHE A 15 -3.55 17.86 -9.69
N ARG A 16 -4.65 18.63 -9.75
CA ARG A 16 -5.88 18.38 -9.00
C ARG A 16 -6.49 17.01 -9.34
N VAL A 17 -6.62 16.71 -10.63
CA VAL A 17 -7.11 15.39 -11.09
C VAL A 17 -6.19 14.27 -10.60
N ASN A 18 -4.87 14.48 -10.65
CA ASN A 18 -3.90 13.51 -10.15
C ASN A 18 -4.01 13.29 -8.64
N LEU A 19 -4.29 14.33 -7.84
CA LEU A 19 -4.47 14.21 -6.39
C LEU A 19 -5.69 13.36 -6.03
N ILE A 20 -6.81 13.56 -6.72
CA ILE A 20 -8.03 12.77 -6.53
C ILE A 20 -7.78 11.30 -6.90
N ARG A 21 -7.12 11.06 -8.05
CA ARG A 21 -6.76 9.70 -8.49
C ARG A 21 -5.81 9.03 -7.50
N PHE A 22 -4.81 9.75 -7.02
CA PHE A 22 -3.86 9.26 -6.03
C PHE A 22 -4.57 8.81 -4.75
N LYS A 23 -5.48 9.63 -4.20
CA LYS A 23 -6.28 9.24 -3.03
C LYS A 23 -7.04 7.94 -3.27
N ALA A 24 -7.76 7.82 -4.38
CA ALA A 24 -8.51 6.61 -4.71
C ALA A 24 -7.61 5.37 -4.80
N GLN A 25 -6.47 5.48 -5.48
CA GLN A 25 -5.49 4.40 -5.61
C GLN A 25 -4.89 3.99 -4.27
N MET A 26 -4.56 4.95 -3.41
CA MET A 26 -3.99 4.65 -2.09
C MET A 26 -4.98 3.94 -1.18
N LEU A 27 -6.27 4.33 -1.21
CA LEU A 27 -7.31 3.63 -0.46
C LEU A 27 -7.47 2.18 -0.94
N GLU A 28 -7.50 1.96 -2.25
CA GLU A 28 -7.54 0.61 -2.82
C GLU A 28 -6.33 -0.25 -2.42
N VAL A 29 -5.12 0.35 -2.44
CA VAL A 29 -3.89 -0.32 -2.02
C VAL A 29 -3.91 -0.68 -0.53
N LEU A 30 -4.54 0.12 0.33
CA LEU A 30 -4.66 -0.18 1.77
C LEU A 30 -5.69 -1.29 2.07
N ASP A 31 -6.72 -1.44 1.23
CA ASP A 31 -7.75 -2.47 1.42
C ASP A 31 -7.27 -3.87 1.00
N SER A 32 -6.31 -3.96 0.07
CA SER A 32 -5.78 -5.23 -0.42
C SER A 32 -5.07 -6.06 0.68
N PRO A 33 -4.10 -5.52 1.44
CA PRO A 33 -3.48 -6.26 2.54
C PRO A 33 -4.46 -6.58 3.68
N GLU A 34 -5.47 -5.74 3.95
CA GLU A 34 -6.47 -6.03 4.98
C GLU A 34 -7.27 -7.30 4.63
N THR A 35 -7.63 -7.47 3.36
CA THR A 35 -8.31 -8.68 2.89
C THR A 35 -7.42 -9.91 3.04
N ALA A 36 -6.12 -9.79 2.76
CA ALA A 36 -5.15 -10.87 2.95
C ALA A 36 -4.94 -11.21 4.43
N ILE A 37 -4.88 -10.20 5.31
CA ILE A 37 -4.79 -10.39 6.76
C ILE A 37 -6.00 -11.16 7.28
N ARG A 38 -7.23 -10.76 6.91
CA ARG A 38 -8.45 -11.47 7.31
C ARG A 38 -8.42 -12.93 6.86
N PHE A 39 -8.02 -13.18 5.62
CA PHE A 39 -7.88 -14.55 5.10
C PHE A 39 -6.86 -15.37 5.91
N MET A 40 -5.70 -14.79 6.25
CA MET A 40 -4.69 -15.48 7.08
C MET A 40 -5.19 -15.74 8.50
N GLU A 41 -5.94 -14.82 9.10
CA GLU A 41 -6.57 -15.00 10.42
C GLU A 41 -7.55 -16.18 10.41
N GLU A 42 -8.42 -16.27 9.40
CA GLU A 42 -9.36 -17.38 9.19
C GLU A 42 -8.61 -18.71 8.99
N LEU A 43 -7.61 -18.72 8.10
CA LEU A 43 -6.82 -19.91 7.81
C LEU A 43 -6.11 -20.45 9.06
N LEU A 44 -5.47 -19.58 9.84
CA LEU A 44 -4.79 -19.98 11.08
C LEU A 44 -5.76 -20.46 12.15
N GLN A 45 -6.96 -19.87 12.21
CA GLN A 45 -8.02 -20.33 13.09
C GLN A 45 -8.47 -21.76 12.73
N ASP A 46 -8.67 -22.03 11.45
CA ASP A 46 -9.03 -23.36 10.95
C ASP A 46 -7.94 -24.40 11.20
N GLN A 47 -6.68 -24.04 10.94
CA GLN A 47 -5.53 -24.90 11.23
C GLN A 47 -5.44 -25.24 12.72
N MET A 48 -5.61 -24.24 13.60
CA MET A 48 -5.62 -24.46 15.05
C MET A 48 -6.76 -25.39 15.46
N ASN A 49 -7.96 -25.21 14.90
CA ASN A 49 -9.12 -26.07 15.18
C ASN A 49 -8.86 -27.52 14.73
N TYR A 50 -8.28 -27.69 13.54
CA TYR A 50 -7.89 -29.00 13.02
C TYR A 50 -6.85 -29.68 13.92
N ARG A 51 -5.77 -28.98 14.29
CA ARG A 51 -4.73 -29.54 15.16
C ARG A 51 -5.23 -29.89 16.55
N ARG A 52 -6.12 -29.09 17.13
CA ARG A 52 -6.80 -29.43 18.40
C ARG A 52 -7.56 -30.75 18.29
N ARG A 53 -8.31 -30.97 17.20
CA ARG A 53 -9.01 -32.24 16.96
C ARG A 53 -8.02 -33.41 16.81
N GLU A 54 -6.91 -33.20 16.12
CA GLU A 54 -5.91 -34.25 15.93
C GLU A 54 -5.20 -34.63 17.23
N VAL A 55 -4.91 -33.66 18.12
CA VAL A 55 -4.40 -33.93 19.47
C VAL A 55 -5.38 -34.80 20.26
N LEU A 56 -6.68 -34.46 20.24
CA LEU A 56 -7.71 -35.25 20.90
C LEU A 56 -7.79 -36.67 20.34
N ARG A 57 -7.77 -36.80 19.00
CA ARG A 57 -7.77 -38.09 18.31
C ARG A 57 -6.57 -38.96 18.70
N ARG A 58 -5.36 -38.39 18.72
CA ARG A 58 -4.15 -39.12 19.10
C ARG A 58 -4.12 -39.49 20.58
N ARG A 59 -4.69 -38.67 21.44
CA ARG A 59 -4.86 -39.00 22.87
C ARG A 59 -5.76 -40.22 23.04
N GLU A 60 -6.88 -40.27 22.33
CA GLU A 60 -7.78 -41.43 22.35
C GLU A 60 -7.10 -42.71 21.83
N ILE A 61 -6.26 -42.60 20.80
CA ILE A 61 -5.45 -43.72 20.30
C ILE A 61 -4.45 -44.20 21.37
N LEU A 62 -3.78 -43.27 22.06
CA LEU A 62 -2.86 -43.60 23.16
C LEU A 62 -3.60 -44.35 24.29
N ASP A 63 -4.80 -43.90 24.66
CA ASP A 63 -5.59 -44.51 25.72
C ASP A 63 -6.03 -45.94 25.36
N ARG A 64 -6.28 -46.22 24.06
CA ARG A 64 -6.64 -47.55 23.55
C ARG A 64 -5.44 -48.43 23.20
N SER A 65 -4.23 -47.88 23.16
CA SER A 65 -3.04 -48.60 22.68
C SER A 65 -2.62 -49.73 23.63
N SER A 66 -2.20 -50.86 23.04
CA SER A 66 -1.57 -51.95 23.80
C SER A 66 -0.24 -51.49 24.40
N ARG A 67 0.28 -52.24 25.38
CA ARG A 67 1.57 -51.92 26.03
C ARG A 67 2.72 -51.80 25.02
N GLU A 68 2.70 -52.63 23.97
CA GLU A 68 3.73 -52.67 22.92
C GLU A 68 3.69 -51.44 22.01
N SER A 69 2.49 -50.96 21.65
CA SER A 69 2.30 -49.78 20.78
C SER A 69 2.18 -48.45 21.54
N ARG A 70 2.24 -48.47 22.87
CA ARG A 70 2.03 -47.26 23.70
C ARG A 70 3.13 -46.21 23.49
N LEU A 71 4.37 -46.65 23.28
CA LEU A 71 5.50 -45.73 23.11
C LEU A 71 5.42 -44.96 21.78
N THR A 72 4.96 -45.60 20.70
CA THR A 72 4.77 -44.93 19.40
C THR A 72 3.61 -43.94 19.49
N ALA A 73 2.46 -44.36 20.02
CA ALA A 73 1.31 -43.47 20.23
C ALA A 73 1.65 -42.25 21.10
N GLN A 74 2.50 -42.42 22.12
CA GLN A 74 2.95 -41.31 22.96
C GLN A 74 3.84 -40.32 22.21
N ARG A 75 4.73 -40.80 21.34
CA ARG A 75 5.55 -39.91 20.49
C ARG A 75 4.68 -39.13 19.51
N ASP A 76 3.68 -39.77 18.92
CA ASP A 76 2.77 -39.12 17.97
C ASP A 76 1.90 -38.05 18.63
N LEU A 77 1.44 -38.30 19.86
CA LEU A 77 0.73 -37.31 20.66
C LEU A 77 1.65 -36.11 20.96
N LYS A 78 2.88 -36.36 21.44
CA LYS A 78 3.86 -35.28 21.70
C LYS A 78 4.16 -34.45 20.46
N ARG A 79 4.24 -35.09 19.28
CA ARG A 79 4.42 -34.39 18.00
C ARG A 79 3.23 -33.49 17.68
N ALA A 80 2.00 -34.00 17.81
CA ALA A 80 0.79 -33.18 17.57
C ALA A 80 0.67 -32.02 18.55
N ASP A 81 1.04 -32.22 19.82
CA ASP A 81 1.05 -31.15 20.82
C ASP A 81 2.08 -30.06 20.45
N ALA A 82 3.27 -30.45 19.99
CA ALA A 82 4.29 -29.51 19.51
C ALA A 82 3.80 -28.69 18.30
N ASP A 83 3.19 -29.36 17.31
CA ASP A 83 2.62 -28.70 16.13
C ASP A 83 1.53 -27.69 16.51
N LEU A 84 0.67 -28.04 17.49
CA LEU A 84 -0.37 -27.15 17.98
C LEU A 84 0.22 -25.90 18.65
N LEU A 85 1.24 -26.07 19.50
CA LEU A 85 1.93 -24.96 20.16
C LEU A 85 2.60 -24.03 19.14
N GLU A 86 3.20 -24.60 18.09
CA GLU A 86 3.81 -23.83 17.01
C GLU A 86 2.76 -22.98 16.27
N ILE A 87 1.63 -23.56 15.86
CA ILE A 87 0.54 -22.81 15.20
C ILE A 87 -0.04 -21.72 16.12
N MET A 88 -0.16 -21.99 17.43
CA MET A 88 -0.58 -20.98 18.40
C MET A 88 0.39 -19.80 18.47
N LYS A 89 1.71 -20.07 18.43
CA LYS A 89 2.75 -19.03 18.38
C LYS A 89 2.62 -18.20 17.10
N TRP A 90 2.49 -18.83 15.94
CA TRP A 90 2.33 -18.13 14.67
C TRP A 90 1.07 -17.28 14.61
N ARG A 91 -0.07 -17.81 15.07
CA ARG A 91 -1.31 -17.04 15.17
C ARG A 91 -1.14 -15.79 16.00
N ARG A 92 -0.43 -15.87 17.14
CA ARG A 92 -0.14 -14.69 17.97
C ARG A 92 0.70 -13.67 17.21
N LEU A 93 1.78 -14.11 16.56
CA LEU A 93 2.67 -13.22 15.80
C LEU A 93 1.91 -12.52 14.66
N VAL A 94 1.12 -13.25 13.88
CA VAL A 94 0.33 -12.68 12.78
C VAL A 94 -0.69 -11.67 13.30
N LEU A 95 -1.39 -11.96 14.40
CA LEU A 95 -2.35 -11.01 14.98
C LEU A 95 -1.68 -9.74 15.50
N GLU A 96 -0.49 -9.83 16.10
CA GLU A 96 0.25 -8.64 16.55
C GLU A 96 0.72 -7.79 15.35
N GLN A 97 1.25 -8.42 14.30
CA GLN A 97 1.63 -7.69 13.08
C GLN A 97 0.41 -7.07 12.38
N ALA A 98 -0.72 -7.78 12.33
CA ALA A 98 -1.96 -7.28 11.78
C ALA A 98 -2.49 -6.04 12.54
N LYS A 99 -2.40 -6.03 13.88
CA LYS A 99 -2.75 -4.85 14.69
C LYS A 99 -1.88 -3.65 14.34
N GLU A 100 -0.58 -3.86 14.20
CA GLU A 100 0.35 -2.78 13.85
C GLU A 100 0.06 -2.22 12.46
N TYR A 101 -0.13 -3.08 11.46
CA TYR A 101 -0.56 -2.68 10.12
C TYR A 101 -1.87 -1.87 10.18
N ARG A 102 -2.90 -2.39 10.84
CA ARG A 102 -4.22 -1.71 10.96
C ARG A 102 -4.11 -0.36 11.65
N ARG A 103 -3.16 -0.17 12.57
CA ARG A 103 -2.88 1.13 13.19
C ARG A 103 -2.32 2.11 12.16
N GLN A 104 -1.29 1.70 11.43
CA GLN A 104 -0.63 2.54 10.42
C GLN A 104 -1.58 2.86 9.24
N ALA A 105 -2.31 1.86 8.76
CA ALA A 105 -3.28 2.02 7.67
C ALA A 105 -4.40 2.99 8.07
N ARG A 106 -4.92 2.91 9.30
CA ARG A 106 -5.92 3.88 9.81
C ARG A 106 -5.38 5.30 9.88
N GLN A 107 -4.14 5.48 10.35
CA GLN A 107 -3.50 6.80 10.39
C GLN A 107 -3.35 7.39 8.99
N LEU A 108 -2.85 6.61 8.04
CA LEU A 108 -2.69 7.07 6.66
C LEU A 108 -4.05 7.35 5.99
N LYS A 109 -5.06 6.51 6.26
CA LYS A 109 -6.41 6.71 5.74
C LYS A 109 -7.04 8.00 6.28
N ALA A 110 -6.94 8.25 7.59
CA ALA A 110 -7.41 9.50 8.18
C ALA A 110 -6.71 10.72 7.55
N TRP A 111 -5.38 10.65 7.37
CA TRP A 111 -4.62 11.70 6.70
C TRP A 111 -5.09 11.95 5.26
N LEU A 112 -5.35 10.90 4.47
CA LEU A 112 -5.90 11.01 3.11
C LEU A 112 -7.34 11.55 3.09
N GLU A 113 -8.11 11.28 4.15
CA GLU A 113 -9.47 11.77 4.31
C GLU A 113 -9.50 13.25 4.66
N ASP A 114 -8.57 13.75 5.47
CA ASP A 114 -8.52 15.13 5.94
C ASP A 114 -7.71 16.08 5.02
N GLU A 115 -6.52 15.68 4.60
CA GLU A 115 -5.58 16.57 3.89
C GLU A 115 -5.87 16.68 2.38
N CYS A 116 -6.32 15.59 1.74
CA CYS A 116 -6.60 15.63 0.30
C CYS A 116 -7.74 16.60 -0.08
N PRO A 117 -8.89 16.64 0.63
CA PRO A 117 -9.93 17.63 0.35
C PRO A 117 -9.45 19.06 0.59
N THR A 118 -8.66 19.27 1.64
CA THR A 118 -8.08 20.58 1.97
C THR A 118 -7.16 21.08 0.85
N ALA A 119 -6.25 20.22 0.38
CA ALA A 119 -5.37 20.53 -0.75
C ALA A 119 -6.16 20.73 -2.06
N ASN A 120 -7.19 19.92 -2.32
CA ASN A 120 -8.07 20.10 -3.48
C ASN A 120 -8.79 21.46 -3.45
N ALA A 121 -9.40 21.83 -2.32
CA ALA A 121 -10.06 23.12 -2.16
C ALA A 121 -9.09 24.30 -2.31
N PHE A 122 -7.85 24.15 -1.83
CA PHE A 122 -6.80 25.15 -2.05
C PHE A 122 -6.47 25.32 -3.53
N LEU A 123 -6.28 24.22 -4.26
CA LEU A 123 -6.01 24.25 -5.71
C LEU A 123 -7.16 24.88 -6.48
N GLU A 124 -8.41 24.54 -6.17
CA GLU A 124 -9.61 25.14 -6.78
C GLU A 124 -9.62 26.67 -6.60
N ARG A 125 -9.42 27.16 -5.37
CA ARG A 125 -9.36 28.61 -5.12
C ARG A 125 -8.24 29.30 -5.90
N LYS A 126 -7.08 28.64 -6.08
CA LYS A 126 -5.95 29.18 -6.85
C LYS A 126 -6.23 29.20 -8.34
N ILE A 127 -6.84 28.15 -8.88
CA ILE A 127 -7.30 28.08 -10.28
C ILE A 127 -8.30 29.22 -10.53
N ASP A 128 -9.33 29.36 -9.70
CA ASP A 128 -10.34 30.42 -9.81
C ASP A 128 -9.71 31.83 -9.80
N THR A 129 -8.76 32.04 -8.88
CA THR A 129 -8.05 33.32 -8.78
C THR A 129 -7.27 33.64 -10.06
N LEU A 130 -6.54 32.66 -10.59
CA LEU A 130 -5.77 32.83 -11.84
C LEU A 130 -6.68 33.05 -13.04
N GLN A 131 -7.81 32.32 -13.13
CA GLN A 131 -8.81 32.51 -14.18
C GLN A 131 -9.40 33.93 -14.15
N ARG A 132 -9.66 34.51 -12.97
CA ARG A 132 -10.10 35.92 -12.85
C ARG A 132 -9.07 36.90 -13.39
N TYR A 133 -7.78 36.70 -13.12
CA TYR A 133 -6.72 37.55 -13.67
C TYR A 133 -6.66 37.48 -15.20
N VAL A 134 -6.82 36.28 -15.77
CA VAL A 134 -6.88 36.09 -17.23
C VAL A 134 -8.08 36.82 -17.83
N ALA A 135 -9.25 36.76 -17.19
CA ALA A 135 -10.47 37.45 -17.65
C ALA A 135 -10.31 38.98 -17.69
N ILE A 136 -9.68 39.57 -16.66
CA ILE A 136 -9.42 41.03 -16.61
C ILE A 136 -8.48 41.44 -17.75
N GLY A 137 -7.44 40.66 -18.03
CA GLY A 137 -6.49 40.94 -19.12
C GLY A 137 -7.11 40.86 -20.51
N ALA A 138 -8.08 39.96 -20.71
CA ALA A 138 -8.79 39.82 -21.99
C ALA A 138 -9.73 41.00 -22.29
N SER A 139 -10.42 41.54 -21.27
CA SER A 139 -11.33 42.68 -21.45
C SER A 139 -10.63 44.02 -21.69
N SER A 140 -9.35 44.16 -21.33
CA SER A 140 -8.60 45.42 -21.46
C SER A 140 -7.99 45.66 -22.85
N SER A 141 -8.13 44.74 -23.80
CA SER A 141 -7.49 44.83 -25.14
C SER A 141 -8.19 45.79 -26.12
N GLY A 142 -9.15 46.60 -25.67
CA GLY A 142 -9.90 47.56 -26.52
C GLY A 142 -9.48 49.03 -26.42
N TYR A 143 -8.56 49.38 -25.51
CA TYR A 143 -8.22 50.79 -25.27
C TYR A 143 -6.84 51.15 -25.81
N ALA A 144 -6.84 52.21 -26.62
CA ALA A 144 -5.73 52.73 -27.38
C ALA A 144 -4.48 53.06 -26.54
N THR A 145 -3.35 52.94 -27.22
CA THR A 145 -1.98 53.29 -26.85
C THR A 145 -1.86 54.64 -26.14
N VAL A 146 -1.78 54.62 -24.81
CA VAL A 146 -1.11 55.68 -24.03
C VAL A 146 -0.23 55.01 -23.00
N SER A 147 1.08 55.00 -23.27
CA SER A 147 2.13 54.49 -22.38
C SER A 147 2.11 55.22 -21.04
N PRO A 148 1.93 54.52 -19.91
CA PRO A 148 2.28 55.05 -18.61
C PRO A 148 3.64 54.47 -18.20
N THR A 149 4.61 55.36 -17.99
CA THR A 149 5.84 55.09 -17.28
C THR A 149 5.48 54.80 -15.81
N VAL A 150 5.36 53.53 -15.43
CA VAL A 150 5.07 53.16 -14.04
C VAL A 150 6.33 52.64 -13.36
N ALA A 151 6.71 53.30 -12.28
CA ALA A 151 7.82 52.97 -11.41
C ALA A 151 7.63 51.58 -10.78
N SER A 152 8.73 50.82 -10.75
CA SER A 152 8.85 49.50 -10.14
C SER A 152 8.34 49.47 -8.70
N VAL A 153 7.10 49.03 -8.49
CA VAL A 153 6.62 48.64 -7.17
C VAL A 153 7.09 47.20 -6.92
N THR A 154 8.06 47.07 -6.02
CA THR A 154 8.52 45.79 -5.48
C THR A 154 7.38 45.16 -4.68
N PHE A 155 6.63 44.25 -5.31
CA PHE A 155 5.63 43.44 -4.60
C PHE A 155 6.36 42.50 -3.62
N ALA A 156 6.14 42.72 -2.33
CA ALA A 156 6.58 41.84 -1.26
C ALA A 156 5.95 40.45 -1.44
N ALA A 157 6.79 39.42 -1.50
CA ALA A 157 6.37 38.04 -1.69
C ALA A 157 5.41 37.58 -0.58
N PRO A 158 4.33 36.85 -0.91
CA PRO A 158 3.42 36.33 0.09
C PRO A 158 4.11 35.23 0.91
N VAL A 159 4.21 35.47 2.22
CA VAL A 159 4.87 34.66 3.26
C VAL A 159 4.23 33.27 3.52
N GLY A 160 3.49 32.69 2.57
CA GLY A 160 2.71 31.46 2.78
C GLY A 160 3.05 30.24 1.92
N GLN A 161 3.93 30.36 0.91
CA GLN A 161 4.14 29.28 -0.09
C GLN A 161 5.22 28.26 0.28
N THR A 162 6.19 28.62 1.11
CA THR A 162 7.28 27.71 1.52
C THR A 162 6.78 26.57 2.41
N GLY A 163 5.88 26.86 3.36
CA GLY A 163 5.35 25.84 4.28
C GLY A 163 4.56 24.73 3.59
N VAL A 164 3.85 25.03 2.50
CA VAL A 164 3.03 24.03 1.79
C VAL A 164 3.92 23.03 1.02
N ASN A 165 4.97 23.51 0.36
CA ASN A 165 5.87 22.65 -0.39
C ASN A 165 6.70 21.76 0.54
N GLU A 166 7.14 22.29 1.69
CA GLU A 166 7.84 21.52 2.72
C GLU A 166 6.92 20.46 3.35
N ALA A 167 5.68 20.81 3.69
CA ALA A 167 4.71 19.87 4.23
C ALA A 167 4.37 18.75 3.22
N LEU A 168 4.21 19.09 1.94
CA LEU A 168 3.93 18.10 0.89
C LEU A 168 5.12 17.17 0.67
N SER A 169 6.34 17.71 0.65
CA SER A 169 7.56 16.90 0.53
C SER A 169 7.77 15.98 1.73
N ALA A 170 7.56 16.48 2.94
CA ALA A 170 7.62 15.69 4.17
C ALA A 170 6.56 14.58 4.18
N ALA A 171 5.34 14.87 3.72
CA ALA A 171 4.27 13.88 3.60
C ALA A 171 4.60 12.80 2.57
N VAL A 172 5.16 13.16 1.41
CA VAL A 172 5.59 12.19 0.38
C VAL A 172 6.68 11.27 0.92
N GLU A 173 7.67 11.80 1.65
CA GLU A 173 8.73 10.98 2.25
C GLU A 173 8.21 10.09 3.40
N LEU A 174 7.26 10.58 4.20
CA LEU A 174 6.60 9.79 5.22
C LEU A 174 5.78 8.65 4.60
N ALA A 175 5.02 8.92 3.54
CA ALA A 175 4.28 7.91 2.80
C ALA A 175 5.22 6.86 2.19
N ARG A 176 6.34 7.30 1.59
CA ARG A 176 7.37 6.40 1.03
C ARG A 176 8.01 5.52 2.11
N ARG A 177 8.32 6.07 3.28
CA ARG A 177 8.86 5.32 4.43
C ARG A 177 7.84 4.30 4.96
N LEU A 178 6.58 4.70 5.14
CA LEU A 178 5.52 3.81 5.57
C LEU A 178 5.32 2.65 4.59
N VAL A 179 5.26 2.93 3.29
CA VAL A 179 5.11 1.89 2.27
C VAL A 179 6.29 0.92 2.31
N ASN A 180 7.53 1.40 2.43
CA ASN A 180 8.70 0.52 2.52
C ASN A 180 8.72 -0.32 3.81
N ASP A 181 8.32 0.25 4.94
CA ASP A 181 8.29 -0.47 6.22
C ASP A 181 7.18 -1.54 6.25
N ILE A 182 6.00 -1.19 5.74
CA ILE A 182 4.85 -2.10 5.62
C ILE A 182 5.17 -3.24 4.67
N CYS A 183 5.65 -2.94 3.44
CA CYS A 183 5.92 -3.97 2.45
C CYS A 183 7.12 -4.85 2.83
N GLY A 184 8.21 -4.26 3.34
CA GLY A 184 9.43 -4.99 3.68
C GLY A 184 9.25 -6.00 4.81
N LYS A 185 8.54 -5.63 5.89
CA LYS A 185 8.30 -6.52 7.04
C LYS A 185 7.30 -7.64 6.71
N LEU A 186 6.30 -7.32 5.90
CA LEU A 186 5.28 -8.30 5.49
C LEU A 186 5.88 -9.36 4.57
N ASP A 187 6.78 -8.98 3.67
CA ASP A 187 7.41 -9.93 2.75
C ASP A 187 8.32 -10.92 3.48
N ALA A 188 9.12 -10.47 4.47
CA ALA A 188 9.98 -11.37 5.25
C ALA A 188 9.18 -12.39 6.08
N THR A 189 8.15 -11.92 6.79
CA THR A 189 7.27 -12.80 7.57
C THR A 189 6.46 -13.74 6.68
N ARG A 190 6.04 -13.26 5.50
CA ARG A 190 5.36 -14.08 4.49
C ARG A 190 6.27 -15.16 3.91
N THR A 191 7.53 -14.87 3.61
CA THR A 191 8.46 -15.87 3.09
C THR A 191 8.75 -16.95 4.11
N ASP A 192 8.92 -16.59 5.38
CA ASP A 192 9.14 -17.55 6.46
C ASP A 192 7.90 -18.42 6.70
N LEU A 193 6.70 -17.80 6.71
CA LEU A 193 5.44 -18.52 6.86
C LEU A 193 5.19 -19.46 5.67
N ALA A 194 5.40 -18.98 4.45
CA ALA A 194 5.23 -19.79 3.25
C ALA A 194 6.23 -20.96 3.24
N ALA A 195 7.49 -20.72 3.60
CA ALA A 195 8.49 -21.78 3.73
C ALA A 195 8.05 -22.84 4.74
N HIS A 196 7.57 -22.45 5.92
CA HIS A 196 7.07 -23.38 6.94
C HIS A 196 5.82 -24.15 6.51
N LEU A 197 4.87 -23.49 5.85
CA LEU A 197 3.65 -24.13 5.36
C LEU A 197 3.92 -25.11 4.22
N ILE A 198 4.91 -24.81 3.36
CA ILE A 198 5.30 -25.67 2.23
C ILE A 198 6.20 -26.82 2.67
N SER A 199 7.08 -26.60 3.67
CA SER A 199 8.03 -27.62 4.15
C SER A 199 7.46 -28.56 5.20
N GLY A 200 6.35 -28.21 5.86
CA GLY A 200 5.55 -29.19 6.59
C GLY A 200 4.96 -30.21 5.62
N GLU A 201 5.15 -31.50 5.87
CA GLU A 201 4.51 -32.60 5.14
C GLU A 201 2.96 -32.48 5.22
N TYR A 202 2.37 -31.63 4.37
CA TYR A 202 0.94 -31.41 4.28
C TYR A 202 0.46 -31.82 2.89
N PRO A 203 0.34 -33.12 2.59
CA PRO A 203 -0.17 -33.60 1.30
C PRO A 203 -1.57 -33.06 0.99
N ASN A 204 -2.37 -32.71 2.01
CA ASN A 204 -3.74 -32.22 1.83
C ASN A 204 -3.87 -30.70 1.61
N PHE A 205 -2.77 -29.92 1.61
CA PHE A 205 -2.85 -28.48 1.36
C PHE A 205 -2.98 -28.14 -0.13
N GLN A 206 -2.60 -29.06 -1.03
CA GLN A 206 -2.65 -28.85 -2.48
C GLN A 206 -4.07 -28.94 -3.08
N GLU A 207 -5.03 -29.55 -2.39
CA GLU A 207 -6.33 -29.91 -3.00
C GLU A 207 -7.48 -28.91 -2.78
N ARG A 208 -7.24 -27.76 -2.12
CA ARG A 208 -8.27 -26.70 -2.07
C ARG A 208 -7.95 -25.62 -3.10
N PRO A 209 -8.57 -25.64 -4.29
CA PRO A 209 -8.48 -24.53 -5.23
C PRO A 209 -9.25 -23.35 -4.63
N HIS A 210 -8.57 -22.51 -3.87
CA HIS A 210 -9.12 -21.24 -3.44
C HIS A 210 -8.98 -20.24 -4.61
N PRO A 211 -10.09 -19.70 -5.14
CA PRO A 211 -10.08 -18.83 -6.32
C PRO A 211 -9.26 -17.53 -6.14
N ASN A 212 -8.87 -17.18 -4.90
CA ASN A 212 -8.09 -15.99 -4.59
C ASN A 212 -6.56 -16.18 -4.53
N MET A 213 -6.03 -17.40 -4.69
CA MET A 213 -4.56 -17.61 -4.76
C MET A 213 -3.92 -17.00 -6.02
N ALA A 214 -4.71 -16.73 -7.07
CA ALA A 214 -4.24 -16.01 -8.26
C ALA A 214 -3.79 -14.57 -7.94
N PHE A 215 -4.37 -13.93 -6.92
CA PHE A 215 -3.96 -12.59 -6.48
C PHE A 215 -2.58 -12.56 -5.80
N ILE A 216 -2.18 -13.67 -5.17
CA ILE A 216 -0.89 -13.81 -4.47
C ILE A 216 0.26 -13.88 -5.47
N VAL A 217 0.02 -14.43 -6.67
CA VAL A 217 0.96 -14.39 -7.81
C VAL A 217 0.87 -13.05 -8.56
N SER A 218 -0.31 -12.42 -8.62
CA SER A 218 -0.50 -11.07 -9.20
C SER A 218 0.21 -9.95 -8.41
N SER A 219 0.37 -10.11 -7.09
CA SER A 219 1.17 -9.17 -6.28
C SER A 219 2.62 -9.05 -6.75
N ARG A 220 3.23 -10.11 -7.31
CA ARG A 220 4.55 -10.02 -7.98
C ARG A 220 4.52 -9.08 -9.20
N ARG A 221 3.40 -9.02 -9.93
CA ARG A 221 3.21 -8.09 -11.06
C ARG A 221 2.97 -6.66 -10.58
N LEU A 222 2.31 -6.45 -9.44
CA LEU A 222 2.14 -5.13 -8.83
C LEU A 222 3.45 -4.57 -8.25
N THR A 223 4.29 -5.40 -7.62
CA THR A 223 5.66 -5.00 -7.25
C THR A 223 6.51 -4.68 -8.48
N CYS A 224 6.36 -5.41 -9.60
CA CYS A 224 7.01 -5.03 -10.86
C CYS A 224 6.46 -3.72 -11.43
N ARG A 225 5.16 -3.41 -11.27
CA ARG A 225 4.54 -2.15 -11.72
C ARG A 225 4.94 -0.94 -10.85
N LEU A 226 5.11 -1.15 -9.54
CA LEU A 226 5.60 -0.14 -8.60
C LEU A 226 7.11 0.09 -8.75
N LEU A 227 7.90 -0.94 -9.08
CA LEU A 227 9.30 -0.81 -9.49
C LEU A 227 9.44 -0.09 -10.84
N TYR A 228 8.49 -0.27 -11.77
CA TYR A 228 8.43 0.48 -13.04
C TYR A 228 8.18 1.97 -12.81
N TRP A 229 7.42 2.33 -11.77
CA TRP A 229 7.25 3.72 -11.32
C TRP A 229 8.52 4.32 -10.67
N ARG A 230 9.49 3.46 -10.29
CA ARG A 230 10.73 3.83 -9.59
C ARG A 230 11.87 4.20 -10.55
N ASN A 231 11.80 3.86 -11.85
CA ASN A 231 12.83 4.20 -12.84
C ASN A 231 12.30 4.08 -14.29
N PRO A 232 11.94 5.18 -15.00
CA PRO A 232 11.46 5.12 -16.38
C PRO A 232 12.56 4.93 -17.44
N THR A 233 13.83 4.74 -17.05
CA THR A 233 14.99 4.65 -17.97
C THR A 233 15.36 3.23 -18.42
N CYS A 234 14.67 2.19 -17.96
CA CYS A 234 15.09 0.79 -18.22
C CYS A 234 14.58 0.16 -19.52
N LEU A 235 14.06 0.94 -20.48
CA LEU A 235 13.73 0.47 -21.82
C LEU A 235 14.46 1.30 -22.87
N GLN A 236 15.78 1.13 -22.97
CA GLN A 236 16.43 1.26 -24.26
C GLN A 236 16.55 -0.15 -24.86
N PRO A 237 15.86 -0.45 -25.98
CA PRO A 237 16.16 -1.65 -26.74
C PRO A 237 17.60 -1.50 -27.27
N GLY A 238 18.50 -2.35 -26.78
CA GLY A 238 19.88 -2.40 -27.26
C GLY A 238 19.88 -2.67 -28.76
N ASN A 239 20.44 -1.74 -29.53
CA ASN A 239 20.73 -1.91 -30.95
C ASN A 239 21.70 -3.10 -31.12
N PRO A 240 21.36 -4.12 -31.93
CA PRO A 240 22.33 -5.11 -32.34
C PRO A 240 23.24 -4.49 -33.39
N THR A 241 24.47 -4.17 -33.01
CA THR A 241 25.52 -3.79 -33.96
C THR A 241 26.58 -4.87 -33.98
N ALA A 242 26.65 -5.56 -35.11
CA ALA A 242 27.82 -6.13 -35.76
C ALA A 242 28.79 -7.02 -34.95
N ALA A 243 28.78 -8.31 -35.28
CA ALA A 243 29.96 -9.02 -35.79
C ALA A 243 29.50 -10.12 -36.74
#